data_AF-A0A964R8P6-F1
#
_entry.id   AF-A0A964R8P6-F1
#
_cell.length_a   1.000
_cell.length_b   1.000
_cell.length_c   1.000
_cell.angle_alpha   90.00
_cell.angle_beta   90.00
_cell.angle_gamma   90.00
#
_symmetry.space_group_name_H-M   'P 1'
#
loop_
_entity.id
_entity.type
_entity.pdbx_description
1 polymer ?
#
loop_
_entity_poly.entity_id
_entity_poly.type
_entity_poly.pdbx_seq_one_letter_code
_entity_poly.pdbx_strand_id
1 'polypeptide(L)'
;DLHDSEGRSVARVAGYSAGLSWNQDQRGLIWVRHAGGLPGFGSDFRFVPDHGIALIAFANRTYAPMSAVNHKAMELLINEAKIPTRPAEGHPTLFRRSEELATLLTRDWTPEALHAALAPNVFLDHSLETWRRETRALLEQLGPIRDRSPLVPDNRLRGRFRLIGETRSLEVFLTLTPEAAPRIQEIKLTLQAKP
;
A
#
# COMPACT_ATOMS: atom_id res chain seq x y z
N ASP A 1 -24.92 -15.33 9.19
CA ASP A 1 -24.19 -15.16 7.91
C ASP A 1 -24.06 -13.71 7.52
N LEU A 2 -22.96 -13.37 6.86
CA LEU A 2 -22.73 -12.04 6.32
C LEU A 2 -23.46 -11.94 4.98
N HIS A 3 -24.15 -10.83 4.72
CA HIS A 3 -24.87 -10.62 3.48
C HIS A 3 -24.47 -9.29 2.85
N ASP A 4 -24.47 -9.19 1.52
CA ASP A 4 -24.26 -7.93 0.81
C ASP A 4 -25.50 -7.02 0.84
N SER A 5 -25.45 -5.87 0.16
CA SER A 5 -26.59 -4.92 0.08
C SER A 5 -27.84 -5.54 -0.58
N GLU A 6 -27.68 -6.59 -1.40
CA GLU A 6 -28.76 -7.32 -2.06
C GLU A 6 -29.26 -8.52 -1.25
N GLY A 7 -28.67 -8.78 -0.08
CA GLY A 7 -29.05 -9.89 0.80
C GLY A 7 -28.46 -11.24 0.39
N ARG A 8 -27.45 -11.29 -0.48
CA ARG A 8 -26.74 -12.52 -0.86
C ARG A 8 -25.67 -12.87 0.16
N SER A 9 -25.47 -14.15 0.43
CA SER A 9 -24.42 -14.62 1.35
C SER A 9 -23.02 -14.29 0.82
N VAL A 10 -22.14 -13.84 1.71
CA VAL A 10 -20.77 -13.44 1.40
C VAL A 10 -19.78 -14.25 2.24
N ALA A 11 -18.81 -14.90 1.58
CA ALA A 11 -17.72 -15.56 2.26
C ALA A 11 -16.79 -14.54 2.93
N ARG A 12 -16.36 -14.84 4.16
CA ARG A 12 -15.50 -13.96 4.98
C ARG A 12 -14.45 -14.78 5.73
N VAL A 13 -13.23 -14.27 5.77
CA VAL A 13 -12.20 -14.66 6.74
C VAL A 13 -12.12 -13.62 7.86
N ALA A 14 -11.91 -14.07 9.10
CA ALA A 14 -11.78 -13.18 10.25
C ALA A 14 -10.65 -13.62 11.18
N GLY A 15 -9.97 -12.63 11.78
CA GLY A 15 -8.98 -12.80 12.83
C GLY A 15 -9.26 -11.85 13.99
N TYR A 16 -8.79 -12.17 15.19
CA TYR A 16 -9.02 -11.34 16.38
C TYR A 16 -7.69 -11.02 17.06
N SER A 17 -7.46 -9.74 17.34
CA SER A 17 -6.26 -9.27 18.04
C SER A 17 -6.50 -7.89 18.66
N ALA A 18 -5.82 -7.58 19.76
CA ALA A 18 -5.86 -6.27 20.41
C ALA A 18 -7.29 -5.71 20.66
N GLY A 19 -8.26 -6.58 20.96
CA GLY A 19 -9.64 -6.16 21.19
C GLY A 19 -10.40 -5.77 19.92
N LEU A 20 -9.95 -6.20 18.75
CA LEU A 20 -10.55 -5.90 17.46
C LEU A 20 -10.64 -7.18 16.62
N SER A 21 -11.74 -7.33 15.89
CA SER A 21 -11.81 -8.31 14.80
C SER A 21 -11.40 -7.66 13.48
N TRP A 22 -10.39 -8.22 12.85
CA TRP A 22 -10.06 -7.98 11.45
C TRP A 22 -10.89 -8.92 10.58
N ASN A 23 -11.43 -8.40 9.49
CA ASN A 23 -12.32 -9.14 8.60
C ASN A 23 -11.97 -8.79 7.17
N GLN A 24 -12.04 -9.79 6.29
CA GLN A 24 -11.97 -9.59 4.85
C GLN A 24 -13.00 -10.49 4.16
N ASP A 25 -13.74 -9.93 3.21
CA ASP A 25 -14.68 -10.69 2.40
C ASP A 25 -14.06 -11.18 1.08
N GLN A 26 -14.83 -11.95 0.31
CA GLN A 26 -14.43 -12.46 -1.01
C GLN A 26 -14.14 -11.38 -2.07
N ARG A 27 -14.59 -10.13 -1.86
CA ARG A 27 -14.28 -8.99 -2.74
C ARG A 27 -12.94 -8.34 -2.37
N GLY A 28 -12.34 -8.76 -1.26
CA GLY A 28 -11.13 -8.18 -0.70
C GLY A 28 -11.40 -6.98 0.22
N LEU A 29 -12.65 -6.61 0.49
CA LEU A 29 -12.99 -5.48 1.37
C LEU A 29 -12.57 -5.81 2.79
N ILE A 30 -11.71 -4.96 3.37
CA ILE A 30 -11.23 -5.11 4.74
C ILE A 30 -12.02 -4.19 5.69
N TRP A 31 -12.46 -4.74 6.81
CA TRP A 31 -12.97 -3.93 7.93
C TRP A 31 -12.50 -4.43 9.29
N VAL A 32 -12.24 -3.48 10.18
CA VAL A 32 -11.80 -3.73 11.55
C VAL A 32 -12.87 -3.25 12.52
N ARG A 33 -13.34 -4.09 13.42
CA ARG A 33 -14.52 -3.77 14.24
C ARG A 33 -14.54 -4.45 15.60
N HIS A 34 -15.37 -3.92 16.50
CA HIS A 34 -15.74 -4.55 17.76
C HIS A 34 -17.17 -4.19 18.15
N ALA A 35 -17.91 -5.15 18.71
CA ALA A 35 -19.25 -4.92 19.26
C ALA A 35 -19.18 -4.79 20.78
N GLY A 36 -19.99 -3.91 21.35
CA GLY A 36 -20.21 -3.81 22.78
C GLY A 36 -21.64 -4.15 23.14
N GLY A 37 -21.83 -4.76 24.30
CA GLY A 37 -23.16 -5.11 24.80
C GLY A 37 -23.18 -5.09 26.31
N LEU A 38 -24.14 -4.36 26.87
CA LEU A 38 -24.43 -4.31 28.31
C LEU A 38 -25.95 -4.40 28.52
N PRO A 39 -26.42 -4.76 29.71
CA PRO A 39 -27.81 -4.53 30.08
C PRO A 39 -28.20 -3.07 29.82
N GLY A 40 -29.29 -2.84 29.08
CA GLY A 40 -29.74 -1.52 28.64
C GLY A 40 -29.04 -0.93 27.42
N PHE A 41 -27.96 -1.54 26.90
CA PHE A 41 -27.17 -0.94 25.82
C PHE A 41 -26.63 -1.93 24.77
N GLY A 42 -26.40 -1.43 23.56
CA GLY A 42 -25.61 -2.10 22.52
C GLY A 42 -24.82 -1.09 21.69
N SER A 43 -23.65 -1.48 21.22
CA SER A 43 -22.79 -0.63 20.42
C SER A 43 -22.02 -1.42 19.36
N ASP A 44 -21.63 -0.71 18.32
CA ASP A 44 -20.71 -1.23 17.33
C ASP A 44 -19.85 -0.12 16.76
N PHE A 45 -18.56 -0.37 16.61
CA PHE A 45 -17.70 0.49 15.80
C PHE A 45 -16.96 -0.35 14.75
N ARG A 46 -16.79 0.23 13.57
CA ARG A 46 -16.20 -0.41 12.39
C ARG A 46 -15.42 0.60 11.57
N PHE A 47 -14.17 0.28 11.29
CA PHE A 47 -13.30 1.01 10.39
C PHE A 47 -13.22 0.28 9.05
N VAL A 48 -13.26 1.02 7.95
CA VAL A 48 -13.05 0.51 6.59
C VAL A 48 -11.83 1.23 6.02
N PRO A 49 -10.61 0.71 6.27
CA PRO A 49 -9.37 1.48 6.08
C PRO A 49 -9.14 1.94 4.64
N ASP A 50 -9.45 1.08 3.66
CA ASP A 50 -9.23 1.36 2.24
C ASP A 50 -10.09 2.53 1.75
N HIS A 51 -11.24 2.78 2.38
CA HIS A 51 -12.14 3.89 2.05
C HIS A 51 -12.00 5.07 3.02
N GLY A 52 -11.16 4.96 4.06
CA GLY A 52 -10.95 6.03 5.04
C GLY A 52 -12.18 6.41 5.86
N ILE A 53 -13.16 5.49 6.01
CA ILE A 53 -14.41 5.75 6.74
C ILE A 53 -14.50 4.92 8.03
N ALA A 54 -15.28 5.43 8.98
CA ALA A 54 -15.65 4.73 10.20
C ALA A 54 -17.17 4.83 10.43
N LEU A 55 -17.77 3.72 10.87
CA LEU A 55 -19.17 3.62 11.27
C LEU A 55 -19.21 3.35 12.76
N ILE A 56 -19.93 4.17 13.52
CA ILE A 56 -20.08 4.02 14.96
C ILE A 56 -21.55 4.15 15.28
N ALA A 57 -22.09 3.17 15.98
CA ALA A 57 -23.51 3.14 16.31
C ALA A 57 -23.73 2.67 17.75
N PHE A 58 -24.69 3.32 18.40
CA PHE A 58 -25.07 3.09 19.80
C PHE A 58 -26.59 2.96 19.90
N ALA A 59 -27.07 2.17 20.85
CA ALA A 59 -28.48 2.08 21.19
C ALA A 59 -28.67 1.84 22.69
N ASN A 60 -29.74 2.42 23.23
CA ASN A 60 -30.22 2.27 24.60
C ASN A 60 -31.21 1.11 24.75
N ARG A 61 -30.85 -0.05 24.16
CA ARG A 61 -31.57 -1.31 24.31
C ARG A 61 -30.56 -2.41 24.66
N THR A 62 -30.93 -3.25 25.62
CA THR A 62 -30.12 -4.40 26.06
C THR A 62 -29.63 -5.22 24.86
N TYR A 63 -28.30 -5.32 24.72
CA TYR A 63 -27.64 -6.07 23.65
C TYR A 63 -28.15 -5.73 22.25
N ALA A 64 -28.46 -4.45 22.00
CA ALA A 64 -28.93 -4.00 20.69
C ALA A 64 -27.94 -4.41 19.58
N PRO A 65 -28.43 -5.00 18.47
CA PRO A 65 -27.59 -5.62 17.44
C PRO A 65 -26.97 -4.59 16.48
N MET A 66 -26.23 -3.60 17.01
CA MET A 66 -25.66 -2.50 16.23
C MET A 66 -24.68 -2.97 15.15
N SER A 67 -24.09 -4.16 15.29
CA SER A 67 -23.31 -4.83 14.26
C SER A 67 -24.03 -4.98 12.92
N ALA A 68 -25.31 -5.37 12.96
CA ALA A 68 -26.09 -5.58 11.74
C ALA A 68 -26.41 -4.24 11.06
N VAL A 69 -26.67 -3.21 11.87
CA VAL A 69 -26.92 -1.84 11.39
C VAL A 69 -25.69 -1.28 10.69
N ASN A 70 -24.52 -1.32 11.35
CA ASN A 70 -23.27 -0.87 10.75
C ASN A 70 -22.87 -1.69 9.53
N HIS A 71 -23.16 -3.00 9.52
CA HIS A 71 -22.92 -3.85 8.35
C HIS A 71 -23.74 -3.40 7.14
N LYS A 72 -25.04 -3.21 7.33
CA LYS A 72 -25.92 -2.74 6.26
C LYS A 72 -25.51 -1.34 5.77
N ALA A 73 -25.19 -0.43 6.68
CA ALA A 73 -24.71 0.90 6.32
C ALA A 73 -23.39 0.83 5.52
N MET A 74 -22.44 -0.02 5.92
CA MET A 74 -21.21 -0.26 5.17
C MET A 74 -21.50 -0.73 3.74
N GLU A 75 -22.32 -1.76 3.55
CA GLU A 75 -22.66 -2.27 2.21
C GLU A 75 -23.31 -1.21 1.33
N LEU A 76 -24.20 -0.38 1.89
CA LEU A 76 -24.81 0.73 1.15
C LEU A 76 -23.78 1.78 0.74
N LEU A 77 -22.85 2.13 1.63
CA LEU A 77 -21.81 3.12 1.32
C LEU A 77 -20.83 2.61 0.25
N ILE A 78 -20.46 1.33 0.30
CA ILE A 78 -19.49 0.75 -0.63
C ILE A 78 -20.14 0.44 -1.99
N ASN A 79 -21.31 -0.20 -2.01
CA ASN A 79 -21.90 -0.68 -3.27
C ASN A 79 -22.78 0.38 -3.96
N GLU A 80 -23.57 1.13 -3.18
CA GLU A 80 -24.53 2.08 -3.74
C GLU A 80 -23.93 3.48 -3.86
N ALA A 81 -23.38 4.01 -2.77
CA ALA A 81 -22.76 5.34 -2.77
C ALA A 81 -21.37 5.35 -3.41
N LYS A 82 -20.75 4.17 -3.62
CA LYS A 82 -19.46 3.97 -4.29
C LYS A 82 -18.39 4.91 -3.75
N ILE A 83 -18.28 5.00 -2.43
CA ILE A 83 -17.23 5.82 -1.78
C ILE A 83 -15.86 5.40 -2.33
N PRO A 84 -15.04 6.34 -2.83
CA PRO A 84 -13.76 6.00 -3.44
C PRO A 84 -12.80 5.42 -2.41
N THR A 85 -11.83 4.65 -2.89
CA THR A 85 -10.67 4.27 -2.08
C THR A 85 -9.83 5.50 -1.78
N ARG A 86 -9.32 5.59 -0.55
CA ARG A 86 -8.38 6.65 -0.15
C ARG A 86 -7.08 6.50 -0.96
N PRO A 87 -6.53 7.59 -1.53
CA PRO A 87 -5.23 7.52 -2.18
C PRO A 87 -4.17 7.09 -1.17
N ALA A 88 -3.21 6.28 -1.62
CA ALA A 88 -2.05 5.95 -0.83
C ALA A 88 -1.23 7.22 -0.54
N GLU A 89 -0.75 7.34 0.70
CA GLU A 89 0.08 8.46 1.13
C GLU A 89 1.51 7.96 1.40
N GLY A 90 2.47 8.51 0.67
CA GLY A 90 3.89 8.25 0.88
C GLY A 90 4.46 9.04 2.04
N HIS A 91 5.41 8.47 2.78
CA HIS A 91 6.20 9.23 3.75
C HIS A 91 7.16 10.19 3.01
N PRO A 92 7.46 11.40 3.52
CA PRO A 92 8.42 12.31 2.87
C PRO A 92 9.78 11.68 2.53
N THR A 93 10.26 10.77 3.39
CA THR A 93 11.48 10.01 3.13
C THR A 93 11.40 9.14 1.89
N LEU A 94 10.23 8.57 1.57
CA LEU A 94 10.03 7.75 0.36
C LEU A 94 10.30 8.56 -0.91
N PHE A 95 9.77 9.78 -0.98
CA PHE A 95 10.03 10.70 -2.08
C PHE A 95 11.53 11.00 -2.19
N ARG A 96 12.18 11.38 -1.08
CA ARG A 96 13.62 11.66 -1.06
C ARG A 96 14.46 10.47 -1.53
N ARG A 97 14.16 9.26 -1.04
CA ARG A 97 14.88 8.04 -1.46
C ARG A 97 14.64 7.69 -2.92
N SER A 98 13.48 8.03 -3.49
CA SER A 98 13.23 7.87 -4.92
C SER A 98 14.09 8.82 -5.78
N GLU A 99 14.37 10.03 -5.32
CA GLU A 99 15.32 10.96 -5.95
C GLU A 99 16.75 10.41 -5.94
N GLU A 100 17.18 9.95 -4.77
CA GLU A 100 18.51 9.39 -4.58
C GLU A 100 18.69 8.12 -5.42
N LEU A 101 17.67 7.24 -5.46
CA LEU A 101 17.70 6.06 -6.30
C LEU A 101 17.75 6.41 -7.79
N ALA A 102 16.98 7.40 -8.24
CA ALA A 102 17.05 7.86 -9.63
C ALA A 102 18.45 8.40 -9.98
N THR A 103 19.09 9.12 -9.06
CA THR A 103 20.46 9.62 -9.23
C THR A 103 21.47 8.47 -9.25
N LEU A 104 21.31 7.50 -8.36
CA LEU A 104 22.15 6.30 -8.27
C LEU A 104 22.08 5.49 -9.57
N LEU A 105 20.88 5.23 -10.08
CA LEU A 105 20.68 4.47 -11.31
C LEU A 105 21.31 5.16 -12.52
N THR A 106 21.30 6.49 -12.57
CA THR A 106 21.66 7.25 -13.79
C THR A 106 23.06 7.85 -13.80
N ARG A 107 23.68 8.05 -12.64
CA ARG A 107 24.96 8.79 -12.54
C ARG A 107 25.97 8.14 -11.62
N ASP A 108 25.58 7.82 -10.38
CA ASP A 108 26.52 7.52 -9.32
C ASP A 108 26.39 6.08 -8.82
N TRP A 109 27.50 5.34 -8.89
CA TRP A 109 27.58 3.96 -8.41
C TRP A 109 28.69 3.80 -7.37
N THR A 110 29.16 4.90 -6.78
CA THR A 110 30.23 4.87 -5.78
C THR A 110 29.81 4.05 -4.56
N PRO A 111 30.76 3.35 -3.90
CA PRO A 111 30.48 2.61 -2.67
C PRO A 111 29.79 3.46 -1.61
N GLU A 112 30.16 4.74 -1.50
CA GLU A 112 29.62 5.70 -0.54
C GLU A 112 28.15 6.00 -0.83
N ALA A 113 27.79 6.29 -2.10
CA ALA A 113 26.40 6.54 -2.51
C ALA A 113 25.52 5.30 -2.31
N LEU A 114 26.04 4.12 -2.64
CA LEU A 114 25.34 2.85 -2.43
C LEU A 114 25.08 2.59 -0.94
N HIS A 115 26.08 2.79 -0.08
CA HIS A 115 25.95 2.56 1.36
C HIS A 115 25.00 3.56 2.04
N ALA A 116 24.97 4.81 1.55
CA ALA A 116 24.11 5.85 2.10
C ALA A 116 22.62 5.63 1.75
N ALA A 117 22.31 5.16 0.54
CA ALA A 117 20.94 5.01 0.05
C ALA A 117 20.34 3.62 0.32
N LEU A 118 21.16 2.56 0.20
CA LEU A 118 20.71 1.18 0.20
C LEU A 118 20.92 0.51 1.56
N ALA A 119 19.98 -0.37 1.92
CA ALA A 119 20.12 -1.23 3.08
C ALA A 119 21.05 -2.41 2.77
N PRO A 120 21.76 -2.97 3.77
CA PRO A 120 22.74 -4.03 3.54
C PRO A 120 22.15 -5.28 2.87
N ASN A 121 20.85 -5.54 3.08
CA ASN A 121 20.17 -6.72 2.54
C ASN A 121 20.04 -6.70 1.01
N VAL A 122 20.16 -5.55 0.34
CA VAL A 122 20.02 -5.45 -1.12
C VAL A 122 21.06 -6.31 -1.86
N PHE A 123 22.26 -6.44 -1.29
CA PHE A 123 23.37 -7.16 -1.93
C PHE A 123 23.71 -8.51 -1.29
N LEU A 124 22.84 -9.04 -0.43
CA LEU A 124 23.02 -10.38 0.14
C LEU A 124 22.66 -11.47 -0.87
N ASP A 125 21.54 -11.30 -1.58
CA ASP A 125 21.05 -12.28 -2.56
C ASP A 125 21.48 -11.96 -4.01
N HIS A 126 21.93 -10.72 -4.26
CA HIS A 126 22.29 -10.25 -5.59
C HIS A 126 23.58 -9.43 -5.54
N SER A 127 24.66 -9.91 -6.16
CA SER A 127 25.95 -9.21 -6.08
C SER A 127 25.88 -7.83 -6.75
N LEU A 128 26.62 -6.86 -6.20
CA LEU A 128 26.70 -5.51 -6.76
C LEU A 128 27.08 -5.53 -8.25
N GLU A 129 28.03 -6.38 -8.64
CA GLU A 129 28.47 -6.51 -10.02
C GLU A 129 27.35 -6.96 -10.97
N THR A 130 26.61 -8.00 -10.57
CA THR A 130 25.47 -8.51 -11.36
C THR A 130 24.39 -7.44 -11.48
N TRP A 131 24.06 -6.78 -10.36
CA TRP A 131 23.10 -5.68 -10.36
C TRP A 131 23.53 -4.52 -11.26
N ARG A 132 24.84 -4.15 -11.28
CA ARG A 132 25.38 -3.15 -12.21
C ARG A 132 25.17 -3.55 -13.66
N ARG A 133 25.53 -4.78 -14.01
CA ARG A 133 25.45 -5.29 -15.39
C ARG A 133 24.01 -5.31 -15.88
N GLU A 134 23.10 -5.87 -15.10
CA GLU A 134 21.68 -5.98 -15.46
C GLU A 134 21.02 -4.61 -15.57
N THR A 135 21.28 -3.72 -14.62
CA THR A 135 20.72 -2.36 -14.65
C THR A 135 21.22 -1.58 -15.86
N ARG A 136 22.52 -1.66 -16.20
CA ARG A 136 23.06 -1.02 -17.42
C ARG A 136 22.39 -1.56 -18.68
N ALA A 137 22.22 -2.87 -18.79
CA ALA A 137 21.53 -3.47 -19.93
C ALA A 137 20.06 -3.01 -20.06
N LEU A 138 19.39 -2.71 -18.95
CA LEU A 138 18.05 -2.10 -18.99
C LEU A 138 18.11 -0.63 -19.41
N LEU A 139 19.05 0.16 -18.87
CA LEU A 139 19.22 1.58 -19.19
C LEU A 139 19.63 1.81 -20.65
N GLU A 140 20.45 0.94 -21.23
CA GLU A 140 20.81 0.98 -22.65
C GLU A 140 19.57 0.82 -23.55
N GLN A 141 18.63 -0.03 -23.16
CA GLN A 141 17.36 -0.22 -23.89
C GLN A 141 16.40 0.98 -23.80
N LEU A 142 16.56 1.85 -22.79
CA LEU A 142 15.81 3.08 -22.67
C LEU A 142 16.27 4.14 -23.67
N GLY A 143 17.57 4.15 -24.00
CA GLY A 143 18.24 5.28 -24.62
C GLY A 143 18.46 6.44 -23.62
N PRO A 144 18.88 7.63 -24.10
CA PRO A 144 19.04 8.81 -23.27
C PRO A 144 17.79 9.10 -22.41
N ILE A 145 17.98 9.27 -21.11
CA ILE A 145 16.87 9.57 -20.20
C ILE A 145 16.50 11.05 -20.36
N ARG A 146 15.23 11.30 -20.71
CA ARG A 146 14.69 12.63 -20.98
C ARG A 146 13.95 13.20 -19.80
N ASP A 147 13.27 12.36 -19.03
CA ASP A 147 12.45 12.79 -17.92
C ASP A 147 12.29 11.67 -16.87
N ARG A 148 11.69 12.03 -15.73
CA ARG A 148 11.28 11.09 -14.70
C ARG A 148 9.89 11.45 -14.18
N SER A 149 9.01 10.46 -14.10
CA SER A 149 7.70 10.66 -13.49
C SER A 149 7.82 11.00 -11.99
N PRO A 150 6.82 11.68 -11.42
CA PRO A 150 6.64 11.70 -9.98
C PRO A 150 6.54 10.27 -9.41
N LEU A 151 6.92 10.12 -8.15
CA LEU A 151 6.68 8.89 -7.40
C LEU A 151 5.18 8.74 -7.09
N VAL A 152 4.63 7.58 -7.42
CA VAL A 152 3.32 7.12 -6.98
C VAL A 152 3.50 6.15 -5.81
N PRO A 153 3.06 6.52 -4.59
CA PRO A 153 3.15 5.62 -3.43
C PRO A 153 2.11 4.49 -3.53
N ASP A 154 2.50 3.28 -3.11
CA ASP A 154 1.54 2.19 -2.81
C ASP A 154 1.13 2.24 -1.34
N ASN A 155 2.05 2.68 -0.47
CA ASN A 155 1.83 2.96 0.93
C ASN A 155 2.92 3.92 1.43
N ARG A 156 3.03 4.08 2.76
CA ARG A 156 3.97 5.01 3.38
C ARG A 156 5.43 4.74 3.03
N LEU A 157 5.81 3.48 2.79
CA LEU A 157 7.21 3.07 2.68
C LEU A 157 7.56 2.40 1.35
N ARG A 158 6.63 2.32 0.39
CA ARG A 158 6.93 1.80 -0.95
C ARG A 158 6.11 2.47 -2.03
N GLY A 159 6.65 2.48 -3.24
CA GLY A 159 6.00 3.10 -4.39
C GLY A 159 6.77 2.84 -5.68
N ARG A 160 6.34 3.50 -6.75
CA ARG A 160 6.93 3.39 -8.09
C ARG A 160 7.12 4.75 -8.73
N PHE A 161 8.19 4.89 -9.48
CA PHE A 161 8.38 5.99 -10.43
C PHE A 161 8.91 5.43 -11.75
N ARG A 162 8.97 6.27 -12.78
CA ARG A 162 9.48 5.86 -14.10
C ARG A 162 10.63 6.74 -14.53
N LEU A 163 11.70 6.12 -15.01
CA LEU A 163 12.71 6.79 -15.84
C LEU A 163 12.24 6.72 -17.29
N ILE A 164 12.11 7.87 -17.95
CA ILE A 164 11.57 7.97 -19.31
C ILE A 164 12.73 8.19 -20.28
N GLY A 165 13.07 7.15 -21.02
CA GLY A 165 14.05 7.19 -22.10
C GLY A 165 13.44 7.62 -23.43
N GLU A 166 14.29 7.75 -24.45
CA GLU A 166 13.84 8.05 -25.82
C GLU A 166 13.00 6.92 -26.42
N THR A 167 13.42 5.67 -26.19
CA THR A 167 12.86 4.46 -26.82
C THR A 167 11.85 3.77 -25.93
N ARG A 168 12.14 3.67 -24.63
CA ARG A 168 11.35 2.93 -23.64
C ARG A 168 11.32 3.66 -22.31
N SER A 169 10.51 3.16 -21.38
CA SER A 169 10.54 3.59 -19.98
C SER A 169 10.97 2.44 -19.07
N LEU A 170 11.56 2.78 -17.92
CA LEU A 170 11.88 1.84 -16.86
C LEU A 170 11.04 2.18 -15.64
N GLU A 171 10.14 1.28 -15.26
CA GLU A 171 9.46 1.37 -13.97
C GLU A 171 10.41 0.92 -12.86
N VAL A 172 10.59 1.79 -11.87
CA VAL A 172 11.43 1.58 -10.70
C VAL A 172 10.52 1.49 -9.49
N PHE A 173 10.41 0.29 -8.93
CA PHE A 173 9.76 0.04 -7.66
C PHE A 173 10.81 0.05 -6.54
N LEU A 174 10.48 0.70 -5.42
CA LEU A 174 11.30 0.69 -4.21
C LEU A 174 10.47 0.42 -2.95
N THR A 175 11.06 -0.33 -2.01
CA THR A 175 10.59 -0.48 -0.62
C THR A 175 11.65 0.05 0.34
N LEU A 176 11.24 0.78 1.38
CA LEU A 176 12.12 1.25 2.44
C LEU A 176 12.13 0.33 3.67
N THR A 177 13.25 0.34 4.41
CA THR A 177 13.37 -0.32 5.71
C THR A 177 12.44 0.32 6.74
N PRO A 178 11.88 -0.47 7.68
CA PRO A 178 11.09 0.05 8.81
C PRO A 178 12.00 0.54 9.96
N GLU A 179 13.08 1.24 9.62
CA GLU A 179 14.06 1.78 10.58
C GLU A 179 13.80 3.28 10.85
N ALA A 180 14.38 3.83 11.92
CA ALA A 180 14.27 5.26 12.24
C ALA A 180 14.82 6.17 11.13
N ALA A 181 15.84 5.69 10.40
CA ALA A 181 16.37 6.30 9.19
C ALA A 181 16.18 5.34 8.00
N PRO A 182 15.02 5.38 7.32
CA PRO A 182 14.71 4.43 6.26
C PRO A 182 15.73 4.45 5.11
N ARG A 183 16.18 3.26 4.71
CA ARG A 183 17.03 3.01 3.53
C ARG A 183 16.28 2.13 2.55
N ILE A 184 16.74 2.06 1.30
CA ILE A 184 16.08 1.24 0.27
C ILE A 184 16.49 -0.21 0.48
N GLN A 185 15.51 -1.07 0.76
CA GLN A 185 15.73 -2.51 1.00
C GLN A 185 15.37 -3.41 -0.17
N GLU A 186 14.61 -2.89 -1.13
CA GLU A 186 14.15 -3.65 -2.28
C GLU A 186 14.06 -2.70 -3.47
N ILE A 187 14.58 -3.15 -4.61
CA ILE A 187 14.50 -2.45 -5.90
C ILE A 187 14.03 -3.46 -6.93
N LYS A 188 12.99 -3.12 -7.71
CA LYS A 188 12.60 -3.89 -8.89
C LYS A 188 12.55 -2.97 -10.10
N LEU A 189 13.18 -3.42 -11.17
CA LEU A 189 13.29 -2.69 -12.43
C LEU A 189 12.52 -3.46 -13.50
N THR A 190 11.53 -2.82 -14.12
CA THR A 190 10.70 -3.44 -15.15
C THR A 190 10.65 -2.55 -16.38
N LEU A 191 11.09 -3.08 -17.53
CA LEU A 191 10.96 -2.37 -18.81
C LEU A 191 9.49 -2.21 -19.18
N GLN A 192 9.15 -1.02 -19.65
CA GLN A 192 7.82 -0.65 -20.08
C GLN A 192 7.88 -0.03 -21.48
N ALA A 193 6.77 -0.11 -22.21
CA ALA A 193 6.57 0.73 -23.37
C ALA A 193 6.65 2.22 -22.97
N LYS A 194 6.99 3.09 -23.91
CA LYS A 194 6.98 4.53 -23.67
C LYS A 194 5.54 4.99 -23.36
N PRO A 195 5.32 5.82 -22.32
CA PRO A 195 4.01 6.37 -22.00
C PRO A 195 3.49 7.31 -23.10
#